data_AF-A0AA38XQN4-F1
#
_entry.id   AF-A0AA38XQN4-F1
#
_cell.length_a   1.000
_cell.length_b   1.000
_cell.length_c   1.000
_cell.angle_alpha   90.00
_cell.angle_beta   90.00
_cell.angle_gamma   90.00
#
_symmetry.space_group_name_H-M   'P 1'
#
loop_
_entity.id
_entity.type
_entity.pdbx_description
1 polymer ?
#
loop_
_entity_poly.entity_id
_entity_poly.type
_entity_poly.pdbx_seq_one_letter_code
_entity_poly.pdbx_strand_id
1 'polypeptide(L)'
;MASNTSHSLLCGSAILIIWGSQNNLSISEERELNDWWTNEHIPERLAIPGFHRTRRYYYSSEAADSEDASSLSKTKSASQSQRISHYLVLYEVASLGTLTSQPYMAALNNPTPGTKKYLPFLASMNRSACRVLLSVSRPEFSTCQRGGVGGTFARVDLFAPASASQREELISWLRHDGWEMLIRFFKSSILAIHLLEHDDEASKSGSSTKSYTGLDVPASKSQPAAGSGGEEVENERKWMLLVEFTDAFDAPYASYKERCLELATGLTERGVDLKRLKEEIYGLVVVMEE
;
A
#
# COMPACT_ATOMS: atom_id res chain seq x y z
N MET A 1 -9.16 -32.87 -14.42
CA MET A 1 -8.35 -32.08 -13.46
C MET A 1 -8.88 -30.67 -13.53
N ALA A 2 -9.53 -30.18 -12.47
CA ALA A 2 -10.01 -28.80 -12.45
C ALA A 2 -8.78 -27.87 -12.50
N SER A 3 -8.73 -27.01 -13.50
CA SER A 3 -7.78 -25.92 -13.60
C SER A 3 -7.93 -25.07 -12.33
N ASN A 4 -7.00 -25.20 -11.39
CA ASN A 4 -6.90 -24.38 -10.19
C ASN A 4 -6.45 -22.96 -10.59
N THR A 5 -7.33 -22.22 -11.29
CA THR A 5 -7.15 -20.78 -11.45
C THR A 5 -7.41 -20.16 -10.09
N SER A 6 -6.34 -19.84 -9.37
CA SER A 6 -6.46 -19.03 -8.16
C SER A 6 -7.17 -17.72 -8.53
N HIS A 7 -8.29 -17.44 -7.87
CA HIS A 7 -9.09 -16.25 -8.11
C HIS A 7 -8.44 -15.06 -7.40
N SER A 8 -8.33 -13.94 -8.10
CA SER A 8 -7.90 -12.68 -7.49
C SER A 8 -9.07 -12.07 -6.72
N LEU A 9 -8.81 -11.56 -5.52
CA LEU A 9 -9.78 -10.69 -4.82
C LEU A 9 -9.70 -9.23 -5.29
N LEU A 10 -8.73 -8.86 -6.14
CA LEU A 10 -8.57 -7.50 -6.65
C LEU A 10 -9.46 -7.26 -7.87
N CYS A 11 -9.94 -6.04 -8.00
CA CYS A 11 -10.69 -5.54 -9.15
C CYS A 11 -9.73 -4.82 -10.12
N GLY A 12 -9.14 -5.58 -11.04
CA GLY A 12 -8.25 -5.05 -12.09
C GLY A 12 -6.81 -5.56 -11.99
N SER A 13 -5.94 -5.02 -12.85
CA SER A 13 -4.55 -5.48 -13.01
C SER A 13 -3.50 -4.51 -12.47
N ALA A 14 -3.93 -3.38 -11.92
CA ALA A 14 -3.05 -2.38 -11.33
C ALA A 14 -3.67 -1.75 -10.08
N ILE A 15 -2.80 -1.19 -9.24
CA ILE A 15 -3.18 -0.53 -8.00
C ILE A 15 -2.45 0.81 -7.92
N LEU A 16 -3.18 1.87 -7.56
CA LEU A 16 -2.56 3.07 -6.99
C LEU A 16 -2.61 2.94 -5.47
N ILE A 17 -1.45 2.84 -4.84
CA ILE A 17 -1.31 2.77 -3.38
C ILE A 17 -0.69 4.06 -2.85
N ILE A 18 -1.27 4.63 -1.79
CA ILE A 18 -0.73 5.77 -1.06
C ILE A 18 -0.66 5.40 0.41
N TRP A 19 0.47 5.65 1.05
CA TRP A 19 0.67 5.32 2.47
C TRP A 19 1.62 6.31 3.14
N GLY A 20 1.41 6.54 4.43
CA GLY A 20 2.29 7.39 5.21
C GLY A 20 1.67 7.75 6.54
N SER A 21 2.43 8.52 7.32
CA SER A 21 2.04 8.92 8.65
C SER A 21 1.91 10.43 8.76
N GLN A 22 1.10 10.88 9.72
CA GLN A 22 0.96 12.28 10.10
C GLN A 22 1.15 12.39 11.60
N ASN A 23 2.00 13.33 11.99
CA ASN A 23 2.08 13.84 13.35
C ASN A 23 1.40 15.22 13.37
N ASN A 24 1.00 15.69 14.56
CA ASN A 24 0.53 17.07 14.79
C ASN A 24 -0.87 17.45 14.29
N LEU A 25 -1.73 16.52 13.89
CA LEU A 25 -3.14 16.84 13.67
C LEU A 25 -3.92 16.80 14.98
N SER A 26 -4.68 17.87 15.26
CA SER A 26 -5.73 17.79 16.27
C SER A 26 -6.81 16.79 15.85
N ILE A 27 -7.59 16.29 16.82
CA ILE A 27 -8.69 15.35 16.55
C ILE A 27 -9.71 15.95 15.56
N SER A 28 -9.95 17.26 15.64
CA SER A 28 -10.89 17.93 14.74
C SER A 28 -10.36 17.99 13.30
N GLU A 29 -9.11 18.40 13.12
CA GLU A 29 -8.49 18.48 11.79
C GLU A 29 -8.41 17.10 11.13
N GLU A 30 -8.08 16.07 11.91
CA GLU A 30 -8.05 14.70 11.42
C GLU A 30 -9.45 14.19 11.03
N ARG A 31 -10.48 14.57 11.79
CA ARG A 31 -11.87 14.25 11.43
C ARG A 31 -12.25 14.90 10.10
N GLU A 32 -11.93 16.18 9.90
CA GLU A 32 -12.21 16.85 8.62
C GLU A 32 -11.41 16.26 7.45
N LEU A 33 -10.15 15.90 7.67
CA LEU A 33 -9.33 15.20 6.67
C LEU A 33 -9.99 13.87 6.26
N ASN A 34 -10.46 13.09 7.22
CA ASN A 34 -11.13 11.82 6.96
C ASN A 34 -12.49 11.98 6.29
N ASP A 35 -13.24 13.02 6.64
CA ASP A 35 -14.51 13.38 6.02
C ASP A 35 -14.29 13.72 4.54
N TRP A 36 -13.35 14.62 4.24
CA TRP A 36 -12.98 14.96 2.87
C TRP A 36 -12.53 13.74 2.07
N TRP A 37 -11.62 12.93 2.63
CA TRP A 37 -11.07 11.79 1.90
C TRP A 37 -12.17 10.78 1.54
N THR A 38 -13.09 10.50 2.47
CA THR A 38 -14.18 9.54 2.26
C THR A 38 -15.32 10.09 1.40
N ASN A 39 -15.76 11.32 1.63
CA ASN A 39 -17.01 11.84 1.07
C ASN A 39 -16.81 12.74 -0.17
N GLU A 40 -15.58 13.16 -0.45
CA GLU A 40 -15.24 13.95 -1.64
C GLU A 40 -14.21 13.22 -2.49
N HIS A 41 -13.02 12.93 -1.94
CA HIS A 41 -11.91 12.43 -2.73
C HIS A 41 -12.15 11.04 -3.32
N ILE A 42 -12.66 10.08 -2.52
CA ILE A 42 -12.93 8.71 -3.02
C ILE A 42 -13.99 8.72 -4.14
N PRO A 43 -15.19 9.34 -3.96
CA PRO A 43 -16.19 9.42 -5.02
C PRO A 43 -15.64 10.03 -6.32
N GLU A 44 -14.80 11.07 -6.23
CA GLU A 44 -14.16 11.65 -7.43
C GLU A 44 -13.24 10.66 -8.15
N ARG A 45 -12.52 9.80 -7.42
CA ARG A 45 -11.67 8.77 -8.03
C ARG A 45 -12.49 7.64 -8.63
N LEU A 46 -13.51 7.16 -7.93
CA LEU A 46 -14.38 6.10 -8.43
C LEU A 46 -15.23 6.54 -9.63
N ALA A 47 -15.49 7.83 -9.79
CA ALA A 47 -16.14 8.37 -10.99
C ALA A 47 -15.26 8.32 -12.26
N ILE A 48 -13.95 8.04 -12.14
CA ILE A 48 -13.02 7.98 -13.27
C ILE A 48 -13.13 6.59 -13.92
N PRO A 49 -13.41 6.50 -15.23
CA PRO A 49 -13.50 5.20 -15.90
C PRO A 49 -12.26 4.33 -15.68
N GLY A 50 -12.48 3.11 -15.19
CA GLY A 50 -11.43 2.16 -14.86
C GLY A 50 -10.96 2.19 -13.40
N PHE A 51 -11.53 3.02 -12.53
CA PHE A 51 -11.39 2.90 -11.08
C PHE A 51 -12.52 2.03 -10.54
N HIS A 52 -12.19 0.83 -10.07
CA HIS A 52 -13.21 -0.16 -9.69
C HIS A 52 -13.54 -0.13 -8.20
N ARG A 53 -12.51 0.01 -7.35
CA ARG A 53 -12.68 -0.08 -5.90
C ARG A 53 -11.63 0.72 -5.16
N THR A 54 -12.02 1.30 -4.04
CA THR A 54 -11.12 1.95 -3.09
C THR A 54 -11.22 1.31 -1.71
N ARG A 55 -10.07 1.09 -1.07
CA ARG A 55 -9.97 0.57 0.30
C ARG A 55 -9.05 1.46 1.12
N ARG A 56 -9.54 2.01 2.24
CA ARG A 56 -8.73 2.81 3.17
C ARG A 56 -8.51 2.07 4.47
N TYR A 57 -7.30 2.21 4.98
CA TYR A 57 -6.85 1.59 6.21
C TYR A 57 -6.14 2.61 7.11
N TYR A 58 -6.14 2.30 8.40
CA TYR A 58 -5.64 3.19 9.45
C TYR A 58 -5.09 2.40 10.64
N TYR A 59 -4.09 2.97 11.30
CA TYR A 59 -3.81 2.69 12.71
C TYR A 59 -3.17 3.91 13.38
N SER A 60 -3.15 3.94 14.70
CA SER A 60 -2.42 4.94 15.47
C SER A 60 -1.29 4.33 16.27
N SER A 61 -0.19 5.06 16.41
CA SER A 61 0.88 4.75 17.35
C SER A 61 1.23 5.97 18.20
N GLU A 62 2.00 5.78 19.27
CA GLU A 62 2.61 6.89 19.99
C GLU A 62 3.91 7.30 19.31
N ALA A 63 4.27 8.59 19.37
CA ALA A 63 5.61 9.04 19.02
C ALA A 63 6.60 8.50 20.07
N ALA A 64 7.73 7.97 19.60
CA ALA A 64 8.83 7.65 20.51
C ALA A 64 9.31 8.94 21.18
N ASP A 65 9.53 8.89 22.50
CA ASP A 65 10.24 9.96 23.20
C ASP A 65 11.61 10.12 22.54
N SER A 66 11.87 11.27 21.93
CA SER A 66 13.21 11.55 21.39
C SER A 66 14.21 11.58 22.56
N GLU A 67 15.21 10.70 22.55
CA GLU A 67 16.25 10.63 23.60
C GLU A 67 17.08 11.92 23.74
N ASP A 68 16.90 12.91 22.85
CA ASP A 68 17.59 14.20 22.85
C ASP A 68 16.84 15.35 23.56
N ALA A 69 15.74 15.09 24.27
CA ALA A 69 14.98 16.13 25.00
C ALA A 69 15.65 16.58 26.33
N SER A 70 16.99 16.59 26.39
CA SER A 70 17.77 17.04 27.55
C SER A 70 18.14 18.53 27.48
N SER A 71 17.28 19.39 26.93
CA SER A 71 17.42 20.84 27.13
C SER A 71 16.10 21.55 26.85
N LEU A 72 15.62 22.28 27.87
CA LEU A 72 14.55 23.30 27.90
C LEU A 72 13.18 22.87 28.46
N SER A 73 12.97 23.37 29.69
CA SER A 73 11.71 23.76 30.32
C SER A 73 10.77 22.67 30.86
N LYS A 74 10.97 22.34 32.13
CA LYS A 74 9.97 21.76 33.04
C LYS A 74 8.86 22.78 33.31
N THR A 75 7.91 22.92 32.39
CA THR A 75 6.56 23.47 32.65
C THR A 75 5.69 23.27 31.42
N LYS A 76 5.29 22.02 31.16
CA LYS A 76 4.07 21.74 30.39
C LYS A 76 3.29 20.63 31.08
N SER A 77 2.01 20.93 31.27
CA SER A 77 0.92 20.09 31.76
C SER A 77 0.97 18.66 31.19
N ALA A 78 0.48 17.70 31.98
CA ALA A 78 0.26 16.28 31.67
C ALA A 78 0.57 15.88 30.21
N SER A 79 1.66 15.13 30.05
CA SER A 79 2.20 14.59 28.80
C SER A 79 1.11 13.96 27.92
N GLN A 80 0.62 14.74 26.97
CA GLN A 80 -0.22 14.23 25.90
C GLN A 80 0.74 13.58 24.90
N SER A 81 1.01 12.28 25.07
CA SER A 81 1.83 11.50 24.14
C SER A 81 1.41 11.84 22.72
N GLN A 82 2.36 12.31 21.90
CA GLN A 82 2.07 12.83 20.58
C GLN A 82 1.70 11.65 19.68
N ARG A 83 0.40 11.46 19.45
CA ARG A 83 -0.12 10.39 18.59
C ARG A 83 0.31 10.59 17.15
N ILE A 84 0.72 9.51 16.50
CA ILE A 84 1.01 9.42 15.08
C ILE A 84 -0.10 8.62 14.42
N SER A 85 -0.66 9.18 13.36
CA SER A 85 -1.70 8.55 12.56
C SER A 85 -1.12 8.00 11.27
N HIS A 86 -1.32 6.71 11.02
CA HIS A 86 -0.80 6.01 9.85
C HIS A 86 -1.95 5.66 8.93
N TYR A 87 -1.83 6.03 7.67
CA TYR A 87 -2.86 5.83 6.65
C TYR A 87 -2.32 4.99 5.51
N LEU A 88 -3.21 4.19 4.92
CA LEU A 88 -2.98 3.51 3.65
C LEU A 88 -4.28 3.55 2.84
N VAL A 89 -4.18 3.80 1.55
CA VAL A 89 -5.29 3.64 0.60
C VAL A 89 -4.84 2.87 -0.62
N LEU A 90 -5.73 2.01 -1.11
CA LEU A 90 -5.62 1.30 -2.37
C LEU A 90 -6.74 1.77 -3.29
N TYR A 91 -6.39 2.20 -4.50
CA TYR A 91 -7.32 2.31 -5.62
C TYR A 91 -7.02 1.17 -6.59
N GLU A 92 -7.95 0.24 -6.71
CA GLU A 92 -7.90 -0.87 -7.64
C GLU A 92 -8.43 -0.41 -9.00
N VAL A 93 -7.60 -0.51 -10.03
CA VAL A 93 -7.89 0.04 -11.35
C VAL A 93 -7.72 -1.01 -12.44
N ALA A 94 -8.45 -0.84 -13.53
CA ALA A 94 -8.51 -1.78 -14.66
C ALA A 94 -7.12 -2.18 -15.14
N SER A 95 -6.24 -1.18 -15.32
CA SER A 95 -4.86 -1.35 -15.75
C SER A 95 -4.01 -0.14 -15.38
N LEU A 96 -2.68 -0.28 -15.50
CA LEU A 96 -1.74 0.82 -15.26
C LEU A 96 -2.02 2.04 -16.15
N GLY A 97 -2.50 1.82 -17.39
CA GLY A 97 -2.87 2.90 -18.32
C GLY A 97 -4.02 3.77 -17.82
N THR A 98 -4.83 3.28 -16.88
CA THR A 98 -5.87 4.09 -16.20
C THR A 98 -5.24 5.28 -15.47
N LEU A 99 -4.08 5.05 -14.84
CA LEU A 99 -3.34 6.03 -14.03
C LEU A 99 -2.54 7.03 -14.87
N THR A 100 -2.55 6.89 -16.19
CA THR A 100 -2.00 7.86 -17.16
C THR A 100 -3.06 8.38 -18.13
N SER A 101 -4.32 7.97 -17.94
CA SER A 101 -5.42 8.27 -18.87
C SER A 101 -5.83 9.74 -18.86
N GLN A 102 -6.44 10.19 -19.96
CA GLN A 102 -6.95 11.56 -20.06
C GLN A 102 -8.01 11.88 -18.98
N PRO A 103 -9.01 11.02 -18.68
CA PRO A 103 -9.95 11.29 -17.59
C PRO A 103 -9.27 11.42 -16.23
N TYR A 104 -8.28 10.57 -15.94
CA TYR A 104 -7.52 10.64 -14.70
C TYR A 104 -6.73 11.96 -14.59
N MET A 105 -6.03 12.34 -15.66
CA MET A 105 -5.28 13.60 -15.71
C MET A 105 -6.21 14.82 -15.64
N ALA A 106 -7.41 14.76 -16.22
CA ALA A 106 -8.38 15.84 -16.14
C ALA A 106 -8.86 16.08 -14.71
N ALA A 107 -9.14 15.01 -13.94
CA ALA A 107 -9.50 15.10 -12.53
C ALA A 107 -8.36 15.69 -11.69
N LEU A 108 -7.12 15.24 -11.92
CA LEU A 108 -5.95 15.81 -11.24
C LEU A 108 -5.68 17.28 -11.60
N ASN A 109 -6.09 17.74 -12.77
CA ASN A 109 -5.89 19.14 -13.18
C ASN A 109 -7.02 20.09 -12.78
N ASN A 110 -8.13 19.57 -12.23
CA ASN A 110 -9.26 20.35 -11.73
C ASN A 110 -9.60 19.97 -10.28
N PRO A 111 -8.71 20.26 -9.31
CA PRO A 111 -8.96 19.92 -7.92
C PRO A 111 -10.12 20.74 -7.34
N THR A 112 -11.01 20.07 -6.62
CA THR A 112 -12.05 20.68 -5.78
C THR A 112 -11.47 21.58 -4.70
N PRO A 113 -12.30 22.44 -4.08
CA PRO A 113 -11.89 23.20 -2.90
C PRO A 113 -11.36 22.31 -1.77
N GLY A 114 -12.01 21.18 -1.48
CA GLY A 114 -11.54 20.23 -0.47
C GLY A 114 -10.20 19.61 -0.85
N THR A 115 -10.04 19.18 -2.11
CA THR A 115 -8.75 18.67 -2.61
C THR A 115 -7.65 19.72 -2.46
N LYS A 116 -7.88 20.99 -2.82
CA LYS A 116 -6.88 22.05 -2.61
C LYS A 116 -6.48 22.21 -1.14
N LYS A 117 -7.44 22.06 -0.21
CA LYS A 117 -7.19 22.18 1.24
C LYS A 117 -6.36 21.00 1.77
N TYR A 118 -6.70 19.76 1.39
CA TYR A 118 -6.15 18.56 2.04
C TYR A 118 -5.11 17.79 1.24
N LEU A 119 -4.96 18.07 -0.05
CA LEU A 119 -3.96 17.41 -0.87
C LEU A 119 -2.51 17.61 -0.39
N PRO A 120 -2.10 18.72 0.25
CA PRO A 120 -0.79 18.80 0.90
C PRO A 120 -0.51 17.64 1.88
N PHE A 121 -1.53 17.18 2.62
CA PHE A 121 -1.40 16.01 3.51
C PHE A 121 -1.14 14.73 2.70
N LEU A 122 -1.92 14.47 1.65
CA LEU A 122 -1.68 13.32 0.77
C LEU A 122 -0.33 13.40 0.06
N ALA A 123 0.08 14.58 -0.35
CA ALA A 123 1.33 14.81 -1.08
C ALA A 123 2.55 14.51 -0.20
N SER A 124 2.45 14.70 1.12
CA SER A 124 3.51 14.32 2.06
C SER A 124 3.65 12.81 2.27
N MET A 125 2.70 12.02 1.79
CA MET A 125 2.73 10.55 1.88
C MET A 125 3.49 9.94 0.70
N ASN A 126 3.86 8.67 0.85
CA ASN A 126 4.38 7.89 -0.26
C ASN A 126 3.25 7.53 -1.22
N ARG A 127 3.55 7.54 -2.53
CA ARG A 127 2.61 7.18 -3.59
C ARG A 127 3.28 6.25 -4.59
N SER A 128 2.59 5.19 -4.97
CA SER A 128 3.08 4.23 -5.96
C SER A 128 1.94 3.75 -6.85
N ALA A 129 2.09 3.94 -8.16
CA ALA A 129 1.35 3.18 -9.16
C ALA A 129 2.03 1.83 -9.34
N CYS A 130 1.25 0.75 -9.34
CA CYS A 130 1.77 -0.61 -9.34
C CYS A 130 1.07 -1.51 -10.34
N ARG A 131 1.83 -2.43 -10.95
CA ARG A 131 1.28 -3.61 -11.63
C ARG A 131 1.08 -4.74 -10.62
N VAL A 132 0.01 -5.52 -10.78
CA VAL A 132 -0.19 -6.75 -10.00
C VAL A 132 0.56 -7.90 -10.69
N LEU A 133 1.59 -8.42 -10.03
CA LEU A 133 2.37 -9.58 -10.52
C LEU A 133 1.74 -10.91 -10.12
N LEU A 134 1.19 -10.94 -8.91
CA LEU A 134 0.54 -12.11 -8.33
C LEU A 134 -0.68 -11.65 -7.54
N SER A 135 -1.74 -12.41 -7.63
CA SER A 135 -2.84 -12.33 -6.70
C SER A 135 -3.40 -13.72 -6.53
N VAL A 136 -3.36 -14.24 -5.30
CA VAL A 136 -3.96 -15.52 -4.97
C VAL A 136 -4.83 -15.39 -3.74
N SER A 137 -5.97 -16.07 -3.75
CA SER A 137 -6.88 -16.13 -2.62
C SER A 137 -7.15 -17.57 -2.23
N ARG A 138 -7.83 -17.71 -1.10
CA ARG A 138 -8.36 -18.98 -0.65
C ARG A 138 -9.26 -19.61 -1.73
N PRO A 139 -9.16 -20.94 -1.95
CA PRO A 139 -9.95 -21.63 -2.97
C PRO A 139 -11.46 -21.59 -2.68
N GLU A 140 -11.85 -21.42 -1.42
CA GLU A 140 -13.25 -21.26 -1.02
C GLU A 140 -13.92 -20.03 -1.68
N PHE A 141 -13.14 -19.02 -2.07
CA PHE A 141 -13.63 -17.82 -2.77
C PHE A 141 -13.68 -17.95 -4.29
N SER A 142 -13.31 -19.11 -4.86
CA SER A 142 -13.29 -19.31 -6.32
C SER A 142 -14.64 -19.12 -7.01
N THR A 143 -15.74 -19.32 -6.27
CA THR A 143 -17.11 -19.14 -6.79
C THR A 143 -17.66 -17.73 -6.56
N CYS A 144 -16.95 -16.89 -5.81
CA CYS A 144 -17.39 -15.53 -5.54
C CYS A 144 -17.24 -14.67 -6.79
N GLN A 145 -18.33 -14.01 -7.21
CA GLN A 145 -18.33 -13.11 -8.37
C GLN A 145 -17.56 -11.82 -8.12
N ARG A 146 -17.52 -11.36 -6.87
CA ARG A 146 -16.72 -10.24 -6.39
C ARG A 146 -15.87 -10.71 -5.22
N GLY A 147 -14.63 -10.23 -5.16
CA GLY A 147 -13.75 -10.53 -4.04
C GLY A 147 -14.25 -9.91 -2.74
N GLY A 148 -13.96 -10.55 -1.61
CA GLY A 148 -14.17 -9.98 -0.28
C GLY A 148 -13.08 -8.98 0.10
N VAL A 149 -13.24 -8.36 1.27
CA VAL A 149 -12.25 -7.46 1.88
C VAL A 149 -11.96 -7.91 3.30
N GLY A 150 -10.69 -8.04 3.66
CA GLY A 150 -10.26 -8.34 5.02
C GLY A 150 -10.43 -7.16 5.98
N GLY A 151 -10.54 -7.46 7.28
CA GLY A 151 -10.57 -6.45 8.35
C GLY A 151 -9.18 -5.85 8.66
N THR A 152 -8.12 -6.56 8.29
CA THR A 152 -6.73 -6.13 8.50
C THR A 152 -5.89 -6.39 7.25
N PHE A 153 -4.91 -5.52 7.02
CA PHE A 153 -4.07 -5.52 5.84
C PHE A 153 -2.61 -5.29 6.23
N ALA A 154 -1.72 -6.23 5.89
CA ALA A 154 -0.29 -6.06 6.07
C ALA A 154 0.37 -5.68 4.74
N ARG A 155 1.18 -4.63 4.77
CA ARG A 155 2.02 -4.18 3.65
C ARG A 155 3.47 -4.52 3.98
N VAL A 156 4.08 -5.35 3.15
CA VAL A 156 5.48 -5.74 3.24
C VAL A 156 6.22 -5.16 2.04
N ASP A 157 7.07 -4.17 2.26
CA ASP A 157 7.96 -3.62 1.22
C ASP A 157 9.18 -4.52 1.07
N LEU A 158 9.52 -4.87 -0.17
CA LEU A 158 10.72 -5.63 -0.50
C LEU A 158 11.32 -5.16 -1.82
N PHE A 159 12.53 -5.63 -2.11
CA PHE A 159 13.15 -5.47 -3.42
C PHE A 159 13.12 -6.81 -4.16
N ALA A 160 12.81 -6.75 -5.45
CA ALA A 160 12.80 -7.94 -6.28
C ALA A 160 14.21 -8.54 -6.34
N PRO A 161 14.32 -9.88 -6.42
CA PRO A 161 15.58 -10.53 -6.72
C PRO A 161 16.24 -9.97 -8.00
N ALA A 162 17.58 -9.91 -8.00
CA ALA A 162 18.35 -9.30 -9.07
C ALA A 162 18.14 -10.02 -10.41
N SER A 163 18.09 -11.36 -10.42
CA SER A 163 17.92 -12.12 -11.66
C SER A 163 16.44 -12.35 -12.00
N ALA A 164 16.11 -12.33 -13.31
CA ALA A 164 14.77 -12.65 -13.80
C ALA A 164 14.31 -14.06 -13.38
N SER A 165 15.22 -15.04 -13.43
CA SER A 165 14.94 -16.41 -13.01
C SER A 165 14.52 -16.51 -11.55
N GLN A 166 15.21 -15.80 -10.63
CA GLN A 166 14.81 -15.79 -9.21
C GLN A 166 13.50 -15.05 -8.99
N ARG A 167 13.22 -13.99 -9.77
CA ARG A 167 11.91 -13.31 -9.72
C ARG A 167 10.77 -14.25 -10.11
N GLU A 168 10.93 -14.99 -11.19
CA GLU A 168 9.95 -15.98 -11.65
C GLU A 168 9.77 -17.12 -10.64
N GLU A 169 10.87 -17.62 -10.08
CA GLU A 169 10.85 -18.64 -9.02
C GLU A 169 10.11 -18.13 -7.77
N LEU A 170 10.37 -16.90 -7.34
CA LEU A 170 9.70 -16.27 -6.20
C LEU A 170 8.19 -16.12 -6.44
N ILE A 171 7.80 -15.63 -7.61
CA ILE A 171 6.37 -15.48 -7.97
C ILE A 171 5.69 -16.86 -8.01
N SER A 172 6.35 -17.87 -8.60
CA SER A 172 5.84 -19.24 -8.68
C SER A 172 5.68 -19.87 -7.29
N TRP A 173 6.68 -19.73 -6.43
CA TRP A 173 6.62 -20.24 -5.07
C TRP A 173 5.53 -19.54 -4.24
N LEU A 174 5.45 -18.21 -4.28
CA LEU A 174 4.39 -17.46 -3.60
C LEU A 174 3.00 -17.88 -4.08
N ARG A 175 2.84 -18.25 -5.36
CA ARG A 175 1.56 -18.73 -5.93
C ARG A 175 1.18 -20.13 -5.42
N HIS A 176 2.15 -20.96 -5.10
CA HIS A 176 1.97 -22.37 -4.79
C HIS A 176 2.39 -22.67 -3.35
N ASP A 177 3.59 -23.19 -3.13
CA ASP A 177 4.01 -23.71 -1.82
C ASP A 177 4.01 -22.64 -0.73
N GLY A 178 4.38 -21.40 -1.06
CA GLY A 178 4.33 -20.25 -0.15
C GLY A 178 2.89 -19.91 0.25
N TRP A 179 1.95 -19.94 -0.69
CA TRP A 179 0.53 -19.71 -0.37
C TRP A 179 -0.05 -20.82 0.51
N GLU A 180 0.22 -22.09 0.19
CA GLU A 180 -0.22 -23.23 1.00
C GLU A 180 0.39 -23.21 2.42
N MET A 181 1.65 -22.83 2.53
CA MET A 181 2.32 -22.60 3.81
C MET A 181 1.61 -21.51 4.63
N LEU A 182 1.28 -20.37 4.01
CA LEU A 182 0.58 -19.28 4.69
C LEU A 182 -0.84 -19.69 5.13
N ILE A 183 -1.58 -20.44 4.31
CA ILE A 183 -2.89 -21.01 4.71
C ILE A 183 -2.73 -21.92 5.92
N ARG A 184 -1.72 -22.80 5.95
CA ARG A 184 -1.50 -23.70 7.10
C ARG A 184 -1.15 -22.92 8.37
N PHE A 185 -0.31 -21.90 8.24
CA PHE A 185 0.16 -21.09 9.37
C PHE A 185 -0.96 -20.21 9.94
N PHE A 186 -1.57 -19.36 9.11
CA PHE A 186 -2.60 -18.41 9.52
C PHE A 186 -4.03 -18.98 9.53
N LYS A 187 -4.22 -20.21 9.04
CA LYS A 187 -5.48 -20.96 9.07
C LYS A 187 -6.65 -20.20 8.45
N SER A 188 -7.74 -20.01 9.19
CA SER A 188 -8.94 -19.29 8.73
C SER A 188 -8.73 -17.79 8.56
N SER A 189 -7.66 -17.23 9.11
CA SER A 189 -7.51 -15.79 9.21
C SER A 189 -6.95 -15.13 7.95
N ILE A 190 -6.14 -15.82 7.14
CA ILE A 190 -5.62 -15.26 5.88
C ILE A 190 -6.61 -15.44 4.73
N LEU A 191 -6.83 -14.39 3.94
CA LEU A 191 -7.79 -14.38 2.84
C LEU A 191 -7.11 -14.44 1.46
N ALA A 192 -6.05 -13.64 1.28
CA ALA A 192 -5.34 -13.50 0.03
C ALA A 192 -3.93 -12.90 0.24
N ILE A 193 -3.09 -13.08 -0.77
CA ILE A 193 -1.87 -12.29 -0.95
C ILE A 193 -1.81 -11.67 -2.34
N HIS A 194 -1.19 -10.49 -2.43
CA HIS A 194 -0.99 -9.75 -3.67
C HIS A 194 0.45 -9.27 -3.75
N LEU A 195 1.14 -9.60 -4.84
CA LEU A 195 2.48 -9.07 -5.11
C LEU A 195 2.37 -7.96 -6.15
N LEU A 196 2.87 -6.79 -5.79
CA LEU A 196 2.85 -5.59 -6.62
C LEU A 196 4.26 -5.20 -7.03
N GLU A 197 4.40 -4.69 -8.26
CA GLU A 197 5.63 -4.05 -8.74
C GLU A 197 5.38 -2.56 -8.96
N HIS A 198 6.24 -1.72 -8.38
CA HIS A 198 6.24 -0.28 -8.60
C HIS A 198 6.52 0.07 -10.08
N ASP A 199 5.77 1.03 -10.61
CA ASP A 199 6.04 1.64 -11.90
C ASP A 199 6.39 3.12 -11.73
N ASP A 200 7.65 3.48 -12.04
CA ASP A 200 8.16 4.84 -11.88
C ASP A 200 7.45 5.84 -12.80
N GLU A 201 7.15 5.47 -14.05
CA GLU A 201 6.56 6.37 -15.03
C GLU A 201 5.12 6.73 -14.67
N ALA A 202 4.29 5.73 -14.41
CA ALA A 202 2.91 5.93 -13.97
C ALA A 202 2.86 6.66 -12.61
N SER A 203 3.81 6.37 -11.71
CA SER A 203 3.90 7.07 -10.43
C SER A 203 4.21 8.57 -10.61
N LYS A 204 5.19 8.93 -11.46
CA LYS A 204 5.56 10.32 -11.72
C LYS A 204 4.50 11.09 -12.51
N SER A 205 3.77 10.43 -13.40
CA SER A 205 2.75 11.06 -14.23
C SER A 205 1.64 11.71 -13.39
N GLY A 206 1.19 11.05 -12.32
CA GLY A 206 0.14 11.59 -11.44
C GLY A 206 0.63 12.74 -10.54
N SER A 207 1.86 12.66 -10.04
CA SER A 207 2.43 13.64 -9.10
C SER A 207 2.98 14.91 -9.75
N SER A 208 2.97 15.00 -11.09
CA SER A 208 3.45 16.18 -11.85
C SER A 208 2.33 17.12 -12.30
N THR A 209 1.10 16.88 -11.85
CA THR A 209 -0.11 17.61 -12.27
C THR A 209 -0.37 18.87 -11.43
N LYS A 210 -1.32 19.72 -11.86
CA LYS A 210 -1.68 20.97 -11.15
C LYS A 210 -2.05 20.74 -9.68
N SER A 211 -2.69 19.62 -9.38
CA SER A 211 -2.96 19.18 -8.00
C SER A 211 -1.70 19.24 -7.13
N TYR A 212 -0.55 18.83 -7.65
CA TYR A 212 0.71 18.73 -6.88
C TYR A 212 1.67 19.91 -7.09
N THR A 213 1.26 20.96 -7.82
CA THR A 213 2.14 22.09 -8.11
C THR A 213 2.49 22.86 -6.83
N GLY A 214 3.78 22.98 -6.52
CA GLY A 214 4.28 23.70 -5.34
C GLY A 214 4.25 22.89 -4.03
N LEU A 215 3.98 21.57 -4.11
CA LEU A 215 4.04 20.67 -2.94
C LEU A 215 5.34 19.86 -2.96
N ASP A 216 5.97 19.74 -1.80
CA ASP A 216 7.09 18.81 -1.59
C ASP A 216 6.55 17.39 -1.56
N VAL A 217 6.45 16.78 -2.75
CA VAL A 217 6.20 15.33 -2.85
C VAL A 217 7.50 14.64 -2.46
N PRO A 218 7.52 13.73 -1.45
CA PRO A 218 8.69 12.93 -1.17
C PRO A 218 9.14 12.33 -2.48
N ALA A 219 10.35 12.65 -2.90
CA ALA A 219 10.90 12.00 -4.07
C ALA A 219 10.73 10.51 -3.82
N SER A 220 10.04 9.79 -4.74
CA SER A 220 10.46 8.41 -5.00
C SER A 220 11.97 8.52 -5.00
N LYS A 221 12.67 7.84 -4.08
CA LYS A 221 14.14 7.81 -4.11
C LYS A 221 14.51 7.29 -5.49
N SER A 222 14.60 8.21 -6.43
CA SER A 222 14.90 8.06 -7.83
C SER A 222 16.30 8.59 -7.88
N GLN A 223 17.20 7.68 -8.22
CA GLN A 223 18.62 7.95 -8.38
C GLN A 223 18.87 9.25 -9.15
N PRO A 224 20.01 9.94 -8.91
CA PRO A 224 20.40 11.08 -9.73
C PRO A 224 20.47 10.66 -11.21
N ALA A 225 20.17 11.63 -12.08
CA ALA A 225 20.13 11.45 -13.53
C ALA A 225 21.38 10.70 -14.04
N ALA A 226 21.13 9.72 -14.91
CA ALA A 226 22.15 8.91 -15.56
C ALA A 226 23.25 9.82 -16.16
N GLY A 227 24.43 9.76 -15.56
CA GLY A 227 25.65 10.19 -16.22
C GLY A 227 25.89 9.29 -17.43
N SER A 228 26.14 9.91 -18.57
CA SER A 228 26.46 9.21 -19.81
C SER A 228 27.74 8.37 -19.64
N GLY A 229 27.58 7.04 -19.57
CA GLY A 229 28.67 6.07 -19.71
C GLY A 229 28.84 5.13 -18.52
N GLY A 230 28.55 3.85 -18.72
CA GLY A 230 28.83 2.77 -17.76
C GLY A 230 27.63 1.84 -17.59
N GLU A 231 27.87 0.54 -17.76
CA GLU A 231 27.03 -0.64 -17.51
C GLU A 231 25.63 -0.41 -16.92
N GLU A 232 24.61 -0.99 -17.56
CA GLU A 232 23.22 -1.03 -17.07
C GLU A 232 23.17 -1.62 -15.66
N VAL A 233 23.22 -0.77 -14.64
CA VAL A 233 22.81 -1.13 -13.28
C VAL A 233 21.31 -1.42 -13.39
N GLU A 234 20.94 -2.69 -13.41
CA GLU A 234 19.54 -3.13 -13.43
C GLU A 234 18.85 -2.46 -12.23
N ASN A 235 18.03 -1.46 -12.52
CA ASN A 235 17.48 -0.56 -11.50
C ASN A 235 16.70 -1.39 -10.48
N GLU A 236 17.04 -1.28 -9.19
CA GLU A 236 16.44 -2.12 -8.15
C GLU A 236 14.91 -2.01 -8.16
N ARG A 237 14.23 -3.09 -8.50
CA ARG A 237 12.77 -3.13 -8.62
C ARG A 237 12.13 -3.17 -7.23
N LYS A 238 11.31 -2.16 -6.92
CA LYS A 238 10.56 -2.09 -5.67
C LYS A 238 9.29 -2.94 -5.79
N TRP A 239 9.16 -3.93 -4.92
CA TRP A 239 7.98 -4.78 -4.82
C TRP A 239 7.26 -4.56 -3.48
N MET A 240 5.96 -4.82 -3.47
CA MET A 240 5.16 -4.84 -2.25
C MET A 240 4.36 -6.13 -2.20
N LEU A 241 4.55 -6.91 -1.13
CA LEU A 241 3.69 -8.04 -0.80
C LEU A 241 2.61 -7.56 0.15
N LEU A 242 1.36 -7.67 -0.28
CA LEU A 242 0.19 -7.33 0.50
C LEU A 242 -0.45 -8.62 1.01
N VAL A 243 -0.80 -8.66 2.30
CA VAL A 243 -1.41 -9.83 2.94
C VAL A 243 -2.72 -9.42 3.59
N GLU A 244 -3.81 -10.07 3.18
CA GLU A 244 -5.16 -9.77 3.65
C GLU A 244 -5.59 -10.74 4.76
N PHE A 245 -6.09 -10.20 5.87
CA PHE A 245 -6.60 -10.97 7.00
C PHE A 245 -8.07 -10.64 7.28
N THR A 246 -8.87 -11.65 7.63
CA THR A 246 -10.22 -11.46 8.15
C THR A 246 -10.24 -10.98 9.60
N ASP A 247 -9.13 -11.10 10.32
CA ASP A 247 -9.05 -10.70 11.72
C ASP A 247 -9.33 -9.20 11.87
N ALA A 248 -10.12 -8.84 12.88
CA ALA A 248 -10.34 -7.45 13.24
C ALA A 248 -9.03 -6.85 13.77
N PHE A 249 -8.77 -5.59 13.40
CA PHE A 249 -7.57 -4.89 13.85
C PHE A 249 -7.53 -4.79 15.38
N ASP A 250 -6.35 -5.03 15.92
CA ASP A 250 -6.00 -5.18 17.33
C ASP A 250 -6.68 -6.31 18.11
N ALA A 251 -7.52 -7.14 17.48
CA ALA A 251 -8.18 -8.24 18.17
C ALA A 251 -7.17 -9.14 18.92
N PRO A 252 -7.47 -9.60 20.14
CA PRO A 252 -6.54 -10.40 20.94
C PRO A 252 -6.21 -11.75 20.30
N TYR A 253 -7.09 -12.25 19.43
CA TYR A 253 -6.94 -13.50 18.69
C TYR A 253 -6.35 -13.31 17.28
N ALA A 254 -5.95 -12.09 16.91
CA ALA A 254 -5.48 -11.79 15.58
C ALA A 254 -4.18 -12.54 15.25
N SER A 255 -4.22 -13.36 14.21
CA SER A 255 -3.14 -14.23 13.76
C SER A 255 -1.98 -13.47 13.12
N TYR A 256 -2.24 -12.29 12.54
CA TYR A 256 -1.20 -11.44 11.92
C TYR A 256 -0.15 -10.93 12.92
N LYS A 257 -0.40 -11.09 14.23
CA LYS A 257 0.57 -10.78 15.30
C LYS A 257 1.70 -11.82 15.38
N GLU A 258 1.50 -13.00 14.80
CA GLU A 258 2.49 -14.08 14.78
C GLU A 258 3.49 -13.93 13.62
N ARG A 259 4.75 -14.29 13.87
CA ARG A 259 5.82 -14.24 12.86
C ARG A 259 5.97 -15.59 12.15
N CYS A 260 5.68 -15.62 10.85
CA CYS A 260 5.90 -16.79 10.02
C CYS A 260 7.38 -16.88 9.60
N LEU A 261 8.19 -17.62 10.35
CA LEU A 261 9.62 -17.81 10.03
C LEU A 261 9.85 -18.58 8.73
N GLU A 262 8.94 -19.49 8.36
CA GLU A 262 9.00 -20.22 7.10
C GLU A 262 8.86 -19.28 5.88
N LEU A 263 8.03 -18.23 5.97
CA LEU A 263 7.95 -17.19 4.94
C LEU A 263 9.29 -16.48 4.79
N ALA A 264 9.91 -16.07 5.90
CA ALA A 264 11.20 -15.39 5.89
C ALA A 264 12.31 -16.25 5.24
N THR A 265 12.37 -17.53 5.59
CA THR A 265 13.29 -18.50 4.97
C THR A 265 13.02 -18.63 3.46
N GLY A 266 11.76 -18.85 3.07
CA GLY A 266 11.39 -19.02 1.66
C GLY A 266 11.69 -17.78 0.79
N LEU A 267 11.53 -16.58 1.34
CA LEU A 267 11.93 -15.33 0.69
C LEU A 267 13.47 -15.24 0.53
N THR A 268 14.23 -15.58 1.57
CA THR A 268 15.70 -15.52 1.57
C THR A 268 16.30 -16.50 0.55
N GLU A 269 15.81 -17.74 0.53
CA GLU A 269 16.24 -18.77 -0.43
C GLU A 269 16.07 -18.32 -1.90
N ARG A 270 15.12 -17.41 -2.14
CA ARG A 270 14.78 -16.89 -3.47
C ARG A 270 15.35 -15.49 -3.72
N GLY A 271 16.32 -15.07 -2.92
CA GLY A 271 17.13 -13.88 -3.18
C GLY A 271 16.54 -12.56 -2.65
N VAL A 272 15.57 -12.60 -1.72
CA VAL A 272 15.07 -11.40 -1.04
C VAL A 272 15.95 -11.07 0.16
N ASP A 273 16.43 -9.83 0.25
CA ASP A 273 17.17 -9.33 1.41
C ASP A 273 16.21 -8.88 2.53
N LEU A 274 16.05 -9.72 3.55
CA LEU A 274 15.17 -9.44 4.70
C LEU A 274 15.58 -8.21 5.52
N LYS A 275 16.84 -7.77 5.46
CA LYS A 275 17.28 -6.57 6.22
C LYS A 275 16.65 -5.29 5.71
N ARG A 276 16.16 -5.32 4.48
CA ARG A 276 15.52 -4.18 3.79
C ARG A 276 14.00 -4.27 3.81
N LEU A 277 13.46 -5.36 4.37
CA LEU A 277 12.02 -5.57 4.49
C LEU A 277 11.44 -4.58 5.49
N LYS A 278 10.35 -3.92 5.11
CA LYS A 278 9.57 -3.09 6.02
C LYS A 278 8.14 -3.59 6.03
N GLU A 279 7.59 -3.74 7.22
CA GLU A 279 6.23 -4.23 7.41
C GLU A 279 5.42 -3.22 8.22
N GLU A 280 4.23 -2.92 7.75
CA GLU A 280 3.22 -2.15 8.47
C GLU A 280 1.87 -2.84 8.35
N ILE A 281 1.09 -2.83 9.43
CA ILE A 281 -0.22 -3.49 9.52
C ILE A 281 -1.27 -2.42 9.81
N TYR A 282 -2.37 -2.45 9.06
CA TYR A 282 -3.41 -1.43 9.14
C TYR A 282 -4.79 -2.07 9.29
N GLY A 283 -5.68 -1.42 10.05
CA GLY A 283 -7.08 -1.80 10.17
C GLY A 283 -7.94 -1.16 9.11
N LEU A 284 -8.95 -1.87 8.61
CA LEU A 284 -9.86 -1.34 7.60
C LEU A 284 -10.72 -0.20 8.16
N VAL A 285 -10.81 0.89 7.41
CA VAL A 285 -11.70 2.04 7.70
C VAL A 285 -12.93 2.01 6.80
N VAL A 286 -12.71 1.92 5.49
CA VAL A 286 -13.80 2.01 4.50
C VAL A 286 -13.44 1.28 3.21
N VAL A 287 -14.46 0.70 2.59
CA VAL A 287 -14.43 0.16 1.23
C VAL A 287 -15.56 0.78 0.44
N MET A 288 -15.26 1.24 -0.76
CA MET A 288 -16.24 1.78 -1.71
C MET A 288 -15.94 1.21 -3.11
N GLU A 289 -17.00 0.83 -3.81
CA GLU A 289 -16.96 0.25 -5.16
C GLU A 289 -17.73 1.17 -6.12
N GLU A 290 -17.37 1.13 -7.42
CA GLU A 290 -18.10 1.82 -8.49
C GLU A 290 -19.51 1.24 -8.75
#